data_AF-A0A849M9R1-F1
#
_entry.id   AF-A0A849M9R1-F1
#
_cell.length_a   1.000
_cell.length_b   1.000
_cell.length_c   1.000
_cell.angle_alpha   90.00
_cell.angle_beta   90.00
_cell.angle_gamma   90.00
#
_symmetry.space_group_name_H-M   'P 1'
#
loop_
_entity.id
_entity.type
_entity.pdbx_description
1 polymer ?
#
loop_
_entity_poly.entity_id
_entity_poly.type
_entity_poly.pdbx_seq_one_letter_code
_entity_poly.pdbx_strand_id
1 'polypeptide(L)'
;MQLQKRDVLDDVLSEVLIMINKNLADFKNQDSEKKFIAWLQVVCNRTCSIYLKRVFKNNISEVDILDIPLLKKGHEDIIMWELHEFMVETLRSELPNSTKNLERDINIFLLNVWFGFPTEQITEHPCYNHLTHDSIKSIVTRIKKNVSFL
;
A
#
# COMPACT_ATOMS: atom_id res chain seq x y z
N MET A 1 13.66 -23.63 -11.03
CA MET A 1 12.77 -23.21 -12.13
C MET A 1 12.96 -21.72 -12.34
N GLN A 2 13.53 -21.26 -13.46
CA GLN A 2 13.66 -19.82 -13.73
C GLN A 2 12.30 -19.29 -14.15
N LEU A 3 11.60 -18.60 -13.25
CA LEU A 3 10.43 -17.79 -13.62
C LEU A 3 10.90 -16.73 -14.63
N GLN A 4 10.40 -16.76 -15.86
CA GLN A 4 10.70 -15.69 -16.79
C GLN A 4 10.04 -14.41 -16.25
N LYS A 5 10.74 -13.28 -16.32
CA LYS A 5 10.24 -11.98 -15.82
C LYS A 5 8.86 -11.62 -16.37
N ARG A 6 8.54 -12.10 -17.57
CA ARG A 6 7.25 -11.90 -18.23
C ARG A 6 6.11 -12.67 -17.55
N ASP A 7 6.34 -13.92 -17.18
CA ASP A 7 5.34 -14.76 -16.51
C ASP A 7 4.97 -14.19 -15.13
N VAL A 8 5.96 -13.71 -14.38
CA VAL A 8 5.75 -13.06 -13.08
C VAL A 8 4.95 -11.76 -13.23
N LEU A 9 5.27 -10.97 -14.26
CA LEU A 9 4.55 -9.73 -14.54
C LEU A 9 3.11 -10.01 -14.95
N ASP A 10 2.87 -11.01 -15.80
CA ASP A 10 1.54 -11.40 -16.26
C ASP A 10 0.68 -11.94 -15.11
N ASP A 11 1.26 -12.71 -14.19
CA ASP A 11 0.60 -13.17 -12.96
C ASP A 11 0.21 -12.00 -12.05
N VAL A 12 1.14 -11.07 -11.79
CA VAL A 12 0.89 -9.89 -10.96
C VAL A 12 -0.17 -9.00 -11.58
N LEU A 13 -0.10 -8.75 -12.89
CA LEU A 13 -1.09 -7.97 -13.62
C LEU A 13 -2.47 -8.64 -13.58
N SER A 14 -2.52 -9.97 -13.70
CA SER A 14 -3.77 -10.73 -13.57
C SER A 14 -4.37 -10.58 -12.17
N GLU A 15 -3.57 -10.67 -11.11
CA GLU A 15 -4.04 -10.43 -9.73
C GLU A 15 -4.50 -8.97 -9.54
N VAL A 16 -3.78 -8.00 -10.12
CA VAL A 16 -4.15 -6.58 -10.06
C VAL A 16 -5.50 -6.35 -10.73
N LEU A 17 -5.73 -6.91 -11.91
CA LEU A 17 -7.01 -6.80 -12.62
C LEU A 17 -8.15 -7.44 -11.83
N ILE A 18 -7.91 -8.60 -11.19
CA ILE A 18 -8.90 -9.23 -10.31
C ILE A 18 -9.23 -8.31 -9.12
N MET A 19 -8.21 -7.69 -8.51
CA MET A 19 -8.38 -6.79 -7.38
C MET A 19 -9.10 -5.49 -7.77
N ILE A 20 -8.75 -4.91 -8.92
CA ILE A 20 -9.47 -3.76 -9.51
C ILE A 20 -10.94 -4.13 -9.67
N ASN A 21 -11.25 -5.23 -10.35
CA ASN A 21 -12.63 -5.63 -10.62
C ASN A 21 -13.46 -5.86 -9.34
N LYS A 22 -12.83 -6.41 -8.28
CA LYS A 22 -13.50 -6.62 -6.98
C LYS A 22 -13.81 -5.33 -6.23
N ASN A 23 -12.99 -4.30 -6.38
CA ASN A 23 -13.11 -3.05 -5.63
C ASN A 23 -13.62 -1.89 -6.51
N LEU A 24 -13.87 -2.13 -7.81
CA LEU A 24 -14.30 -1.11 -8.76
C LEU A 24 -15.66 -0.52 -8.39
N ALA A 25 -16.55 -1.34 -7.84
CA ALA A 25 -17.87 -0.90 -7.39
C ALA A 25 -17.82 0.06 -6.19
N ASP A 26 -16.72 0.04 -5.43
CA ASP A 26 -16.49 0.95 -4.30
C ASP A 26 -15.97 2.32 -4.77
N PHE A 27 -15.48 2.41 -6.01
CA PHE A 27 -15.05 3.66 -6.65
C PHE A 27 -16.27 4.37 -7.27
N LYS A 28 -16.65 5.54 -6.76
CA LYS A 28 -17.88 6.24 -7.19
C LYS A 28 -17.64 7.10 -8.44
N ASN A 29 -18.67 7.21 -9.29
CA ASN A 29 -18.72 7.96 -10.56
C ASN A 29 -18.45 9.49 -10.48
N GLN A 30 -17.90 10.02 -9.39
CA GLN A 30 -17.62 11.45 -9.18
C GLN A 30 -16.14 11.76 -8.91
N ASP A 31 -15.27 10.75 -8.96
CA ASP A 31 -13.87 10.91 -8.59
C ASP A 31 -13.02 11.52 -9.72
N SER A 32 -12.15 12.46 -9.35
CA SER A 32 -11.22 13.10 -10.28
C SER A 32 -10.18 12.10 -10.78
N GLU A 33 -9.63 12.33 -11.98
CA GLU A 33 -8.58 11.48 -12.57
C GLU A 33 -7.41 11.24 -11.59
N LYS A 34 -7.04 12.26 -10.81
CA LYS A 34 -6.01 12.15 -9.77
C LYS A 34 -6.38 11.14 -8.67
N LYS A 35 -7.65 11.10 -8.26
CA LYS A 35 -8.16 10.16 -7.24
C LYS A 35 -8.17 8.73 -7.78
N PHE A 36 -8.57 8.55 -9.04
CA PHE A 36 -8.49 7.25 -9.72
C PHE A 36 -7.06 6.73 -9.80
N ILE A 37 -6.11 7.58 -10.19
CA ILE A 37 -4.69 7.22 -10.26
C ILE A 37 -4.15 6.82 -8.89
N ALA A 38 -4.44 7.58 -7.83
CA ALA A 38 -4.02 7.27 -6.48
C ALA A 38 -4.59 5.93 -5.97
N TRP A 39 -5.88 5.69 -6.20
CA TRP A 39 -6.52 4.42 -5.89
C TRP A 39 -5.88 3.24 -6.63
N LEU A 40 -5.71 3.38 -7.96
CA LEU A 40 -5.11 2.34 -8.80
C LEU A 40 -3.69 2.01 -8.32
N GLN A 41 -2.91 3.01 -7.94
CA GLN A 41 -1.57 2.83 -7.39
C GLN A 41 -1.58 2.02 -6.09
N VAL A 42 -2.50 2.33 -5.16
CA VAL A 42 -2.66 1.57 -3.91
C VAL A 42 -3.00 0.10 -4.21
N VAL A 43 -3.93 -0.14 -5.12
CA VAL A 43 -4.34 -1.50 -5.52
C VAL A 43 -3.16 -2.26 -6.14
N CYS A 44 -2.41 -1.63 -7.04
CA CYS A 44 -1.23 -2.22 -7.67
C CYS A 44 -0.16 -2.58 -6.63
N ASN A 45 0.25 -1.62 -5.79
CA ASN A 45 1.32 -1.84 -4.82
C ASN A 45 0.96 -2.86 -3.75
N ARG A 46 -0.30 -2.86 -3.28
CA ARG A 46 -0.79 -3.86 -2.35
C ARG A 46 -0.78 -5.26 -2.95
N THR A 47 -1.23 -5.38 -4.20
CA THR A 47 -1.25 -6.66 -4.91
C THR A 47 0.17 -7.19 -5.15
N CYS A 48 1.08 -6.34 -5.63
CA CYS A 48 2.50 -6.67 -5.76
C CYS A 48 3.09 -7.14 -4.43
N SER A 49 2.82 -6.42 -3.33
CA SER A 49 3.32 -6.77 -2.00
C SER A 49 2.77 -8.11 -1.51
N ILE A 50 1.50 -8.40 -1.75
CA ILE A 50 0.87 -9.69 -1.40
C ILE A 50 1.47 -10.83 -2.24
N TYR A 51 1.62 -10.62 -3.54
CA TYR A 51 2.21 -11.59 -4.46
C TYR A 51 3.66 -11.91 -4.04
N LEU A 52 4.48 -10.88 -3.82
CA LEU A 52 5.85 -11.04 -3.33
C LEU A 52 5.86 -11.81 -2.00
N LYS A 53 5.05 -11.41 -1.01
CA LYS A 53 4.93 -12.14 0.27
C LYS A 53 4.55 -13.62 0.06
N ARG A 54 3.68 -13.93 -0.90
CA ARG A 54 3.26 -15.31 -1.21
C ARG A 54 4.37 -16.11 -1.88
N VAL A 55 5.03 -15.54 -2.88
CA VAL A 55 6.17 -16.13 -3.58
C VAL A 55 7.33 -16.36 -2.62
N PHE A 56 7.67 -15.37 -1.79
CA PHE A 56 8.71 -15.53 -0.77
C PHE A 56 8.32 -16.57 0.28
N LYS A 57 7.10 -16.53 0.83
CA LYS A 57 6.66 -17.51 1.84
C LYS A 57 6.66 -18.95 1.29
N ASN A 58 6.35 -19.15 0.02
CA ASN A 58 6.36 -20.46 -0.63
C ASN A 58 7.76 -20.91 -1.10
N ASN A 59 8.69 -19.99 -1.34
CA ASN A 59 10.06 -20.29 -1.81
C ASN A 59 11.14 -20.22 -0.71
N ILE A 60 10.79 -19.90 0.54
CA ILE A 60 11.72 -19.86 1.69
C ILE A 60 12.31 -21.23 2.06
N SER A 61 11.96 -22.33 1.38
CA SER A 61 12.72 -23.58 1.56
C SER A 61 14.05 -23.63 0.80
N GLU A 62 14.33 -22.80 -0.22
CA GLU A 62 15.52 -23.03 -1.07
C GLU A 62 16.23 -21.81 -1.68
N VAL A 63 15.87 -20.55 -1.37
CA VAL A 63 16.60 -19.40 -1.94
C VAL A 63 17.09 -18.45 -0.86
N ASP A 64 18.41 -18.40 -0.68
CA ASP A 64 19.12 -17.35 0.05
C ASP A 64 18.59 -15.99 -0.42
N ILE A 65 17.92 -15.29 0.50
CA ILE A 65 17.24 -13.99 0.30
C ILE A 65 18.24 -12.88 -0.10
N LEU A 66 19.54 -13.20 -0.21
CA LEU A 66 20.65 -12.29 -0.44
C LEU A 66 20.98 -12.04 -1.93
N ASP A 67 20.45 -12.83 -2.86
CA ASP A 67 20.80 -12.75 -4.30
C ASP A 67 19.66 -12.28 -5.22
N ILE A 68 18.69 -11.53 -4.70
CA ILE A 68 17.82 -10.73 -5.57
C ILE A 68 18.69 -9.60 -6.13
N PRO A 69 18.87 -9.47 -7.46
CA PRO A 69 19.55 -8.32 -8.03
C PRO A 69 18.71 -7.10 -7.65
N LEU A 70 19.18 -6.36 -6.65
CA LEU A 70 18.69 -5.04 -6.32
C LEU A 70 18.66 -4.26 -7.64
N LEU A 71 17.45 -4.10 -8.17
CA LEU A 71 17.16 -3.21 -9.27
C LEU A 71 17.90 -1.89 -9.01
N LYS A 72 18.54 -1.34 -10.05
CA LYS A 72 19.47 -0.20 -9.96
C LYS A 72 18.98 0.84 -8.95
N LYS A 73 19.63 0.82 -7.78
CA LYS A 73 19.27 1.39 -6.47
C LYS A 73 19.20 2.93 -6.40
N GLY A 74 18.94 3.58 -7.53
CA GLY A 74 19.02 5.04 -7.66
C GLY A 74 17.83 5.66 -8.38
N HIS A 75 17.15 4.96 -9.29
CA HIS A 75 15.99 5.50 -10.00
C HIS A 75 14.66 5.02 -9.42
N GLU A 76 14.57 3.79 -8.92
CA GLU A 76 13.34 3.26 -8.31
C GLU A 76 13.07 3.89 -6.94
N ASP A 77 14.11 4.19 -6.17
CA ASP A 77 13.96 4.89 -4.88
C ASP A 77 13.41 6.30 -5.07
N ILE A 78 13.79 7.00 -6.15
CA ILE A 78 13.25 8.32 -6.51
C ILE A 78 11.78 8.19 -6.88
N ILE A 79 11.41 7.23 -7.72
CA ILE A 79 10.02 7.03 -8.15
C ILE A 79 9.13 6.62 -6.97
N MET A 80 9.58 5.71 -6.11
CA MET A 80 8.83 5.27 -4.93
C MET A 80 8.69 6.39 -3.89
N TRP A 81 9.70 7.22 -3.74
CA TRP A 81 9.65 8.42 -2.91
C TRP A 81 8.67 9.47 -3.45
N GLU A 82 8.74 9.77 -4.75
CA GLU A 82 7.80 10.69 -5.42
C GLU A 82 6.35 10.20 -5.31
N LEU A 83 6.14 8.89 -5.46
CA LEU A 83 4.82 8.25 -5.28
C LEU A 83 4.32 8.35 -3.83
N HIS A 84 5.21 8.12 -2.87
CA HIS A 84 4.89 8.28 -1.45
C HIS A 84 4.48 9.73 -1.15
N GLU A 85 5.27 10.71 -1.59
CA GLU A 85 4.99 12.13 -1.39
C GLU A 85 3.66 12.55 -2.05
N PHE A 86 3.39 12.09 -3.27
CA PHE A 86 2.13 12.37 -3.96
C PHE A 86 0.91 11.89 -3.16
N MET A 87 0.99 10.68 -2.59
CA MET A 87 -0.09 10.16 -1.75
C MET A 87 -0.23 10.94 -0.44
N VAL A 88 0.88 11.26 0.23
CA VAL A 88 0.87 12.03 1.48
C VAL A 88 0.23 13.40 1.25
N GLU A 89 0.62 14.11 0.18
CA GLU A 89 0.03 15.40 -0.19
C GLU A 89 -1.46 15.29 -0.51
N THR A 90 -1.86 14.24 -1.24
CA THR A 90 -3.28 13.98 -1.52
C THR A 90 -4.06 13.77 -0.22
N LEU A 91 -3.56 12.94 0.70
CA LEU A 91 -4.19 12.70 2.00
C LEU A 91 -4.25 13.96 2.87
N ARG A 92 -3.20 14.78 2.90
CA ARG A 92 -3.20 16.08 3.60
C ARG A 92 -4.28 17.01 3.07
N SER A 93 -4.46 17.05 1.75
CA SER A 93 -5.44 17.95 1.10
C SER A 93 -6.90 17.57 1.36
N GLU A 94 -7.19 16.28 1.60
CA GLU A 94 -8.55 15.76 1.79
C GLU A 94 -8.91 15.62 3.28
N LEU A 95 -7.93 15.63 4.18
CA LEU A 95 -8.15 15.50 5.61
C LEU A 95 -8.27 16.87 6.29
N PRO A 96 -9.15 17.03 7.29
CA PRO A 96 -9.30 18.30 7.98
C PRO A 96 -8.06 18.64 8.80
N ASN A 97 -7.54 19.86 8.59
CA ASN A 97 -6.37 20.46 9.26
C ASN A 97 -6.46 20.51 10.81
N SER A 98 -7.61 20.20 11.40
CA SER A 98 -7.84 20.19 12.86
C SER A 98 -7.39 18.90 13.56
N THR A 99 -6.92 17.89 12.82
CA THR A 99 -6.44 16.65 13.42
C THR A 99 -5.08 16.84 14.10
N LYS A 100 -5.07 16.80 15.44
CA LYS A 100 -3.89 17.01 16.29
C LYS A 100 -2.68 16.10 15.98
N ASN A 101 -2.89 15.00 15.24
CA ASN A 101 -1.86 14.03 14.86
C ASN A 101 -1.97 13.60 13.38
N LEU A 102 -2.31 14.54 12.47
CA LEU A 102 -2.55 14.25 11.06
C LEU A 102 -1.46 13.36 10.41
N GLU A 103 -0.19 13.75 10.55
CA GLU A 103 0.95 13.04 9.95
C GLU A 103 1.12 11.61 10.49
N ARG A 104 0.91 11.43 11.79
CA ARG A 104 0.95 10.11 12.42
C ARG A 104 -0.16 9.22 11.85
N ASP A 105 -1.35 9.78 11.71
CA ASP A 105 -2.54 9.07 11.28
C ASP A 105 -2.44 8.71 9.77
N ILE A 106 -1.86 9.59 8.94
CA ILE A 106 -1.49 9.32 7.55
C ILE A 106 -0.48 8.16 7.48
N ASN A 107 0.60 8.21 8.25
CA ASN A 107 1.60 7.15 8.25
C ASN A 107 1.03 5.79 8.68
N ILE A 108 0.19 5.77 9.72
CA ILE A 108 -0.52 4.56 10.16
C ILE A 108 -1.42 4.02 9.04
N PHE A 109 -2.15 4.91 8.36
CA PHE A 109 -2.98 4.54 7.23
C PHE A 109 -2.17 3.94 6.08
N LEU A 110 -1.04 4.56 5.70
CA LEU A 110 -0.16 4.04 4.66
C LEU A 110 0.45 2.69 5.04
N LEU A 111 0.91 2.51 6.27
CA LEU A 111 1.39 1.21 6.76
C LEU A 111 0.31 0.12 6.62
N ASN A 112 -0.93 0.44 6.96
CA ASN A 112 -2.03 -0.52 6.88
C ASN A 112 -2.50 -0.80 5.45
N VAL A 113 -2.71 0.26 4.66
CA VAL A 113 -3.40 0.16 3.35
C VAL A 113 -2.42 -0.02 2.20
N TRP A 114 -1.30 0.69 2.20
CA TRP A 114 -0.29 0.62 1.13
C TRP A 114 0.71 -0.52 1.34
N PHE A 115 1.31 -0.60 2.52
CA PHE A 115 2.29 -1.65 2.85
C PHE A 115 1.63 -2.96 3.32
N GLY A 116 0.33 -2.92 3.60
CA GLY A 116 -0.46 -4.11 3.97
C GLY A 116 -0.09 -4.69 5.33
N PHE A 117 0.35 -3.84 6.28
CA PHE A 117 0.69 -4.30 7.62
C PHE A 117 -0.60 -4.47 8.44
N PRO A 118 -0.84 -5.64 9.04
CA PRO A 118 -1.96 -5.86 9.91
C PRO A 118 -1.79 -5.02 11.19
N THR A 119 -2.89 -4.80 11.91
CA THR A 119 -2.91 -3.88 13.06
C THR A 119 -1.96 -4.29 14.17
N GLU A 120 -1.67 -5.59 14.28
CA GLU A 120 -0.75 -6.18 15.25
C GLU A 120 0.69 -5.77 14.97
N GLN A 121 1.12 -5.86 13.71
CA GLN A 121 2.47 -5.45 13.29
C GLN A 121 2.70 -3.95 13.43
N ILE A 122 1.66 -3.13 13.25
CA ILE A 122 1.79 -1.68 13.41
C ILE A 122 1.99 -1.32 14.89
N THR A 123 1.27 -1.97 15.82
CA THR A 123 1.45 -1.75 17.26
C THR A 123 2.80 -2.26 17.79
N GLU A 124 3.44 -3.19 17.10
CA GLU A 124 4.80 -3.64 17.46
C GLU A 124 5.87 -2.60 17.14
N HIS A 125 5.57 -1.62 16.28
CA HIS A 125 6.51 -0.56 15.95
C HIS A 125 6.74 0.36 17.17
N PRO A 126 8.00 0.68 17.54
CA PRO A 126 8.31 1.48 18.73
C PRO A 126 7.60 2.84 18.77
N CYS A 127 7.34 3.43 17.60
CA CYS A 127 6.66 4.71 17.46
C CYS A 127 5.13 4.65 17.69
N TYR A 128 4.52 3.46 17.66
CA TYR A 128 3.06 3.26 17.73
C TYR A 128 2.62 2.27 18.82
N ASN A 129 3.55 1.75 19.62
CA ASN A 129 3.28 0.79 20.70
C ASN A 129 2.37 1.29 21.82
N HIS A 130 2.12 2.60 21.90
CA HIS A 130 1.17 3.22 22.82
C HIS A 130 -0.26 3.24 22.28
N LEU A 131 -0.47 2.85 21.01
CA LEU A 131 -1.79 2.79 20.38
C LEU A 131 -2.37 1.38 20.48
N THR A 132 -3.69 1.31 20.64
CA THR A 132 -4.42 0.03 20.59
C THR A 132 -4.75 -0.35 19.15
N HIS A 133 -4.97 -1.65 18.88
CA HIS A 133 -5.44 -2.11 17.57
C HIS A 133 -6.74 -1.40 17.13
N ASP A 134 -7.65 -1.15 18.06
CA ASP A 134 -8.90 -0.44 17.78
C ASP A 134 -8.67 1.04 17.43
N SER A 135 -7.66 1.66 18.05
CA SER A 135 -7.25 3.02 17.70
C SER A 135 -6.74 3.08 16.26
N ILE A 136 -5.93 2.09 15.85
CA ILE A 136 -5.44 1.98 14.47
C ILE A 136 -6.61 1.74 13.50
N LYS A 137 -7.52 0.81 13.80
CA LYS A 137 -8.71 0.55 12.98
C LYS A 137 -9.57 1.79 12.82
N SER A 138 -9.76 2.55 13.91
CA SER A 138 -10.50 3.81 13.91
C SER A 138 -9.83 4.87 13.03
N ILE A 139 -8.50 5.02 13.14
CA ILE A 139 -7.71 5.90 12.27
C ILE A 139 -7.89 5.52 10.80
N VAL A 140 -7.70 4.25 10.46
CA VAL A 140 -7.82 3.75 9.09
C VAL A 140 -9.23 4.00 8.55
N THR A 141 -10.26 3.60 9.30
CA THR A 141 -11.67 3.77 8.90
C THR A 141 -12.04 5.23 8.71
N ARG A 142 -11.58 6.11 9.59
CA ARG A 142 -11.83 7.55 9.49
C ARG A 142 -11.19 8.15 8.24
N ILE A 143 -9.94 7.78 7.94
CA ILE A 143 -9.26 8.26 6.73
C ILE A 143 -9.98 7.72 5.49
N LYS A 144 -10.30 6.42 5.43
CA LYS A 144 -11.11 5.83 4.34
C LYS A 144 -12.43 6.58 4.11
N LYS A 145 -13.12 6.97 5.18
CA LYS A 145 -14.39 7.71 5.09
C LYS A 145 -14.21 9.10 4.45
N ASN A 146 -13.12 9.79 4.75
CA ASN A 146 -12.84 11.12 4.20
C ASN A 146 -12.30 11.04 2.77
N VAL A 147 -11.51 10.01 2.48
CA VAL A 147 -10.84 9.78 1.21
C VAL A 147 -11.66 8.78 0.39
N SER A 148 -12.97 9.02 0.24
CA SER A 148 -14.08 8.09 -0.06
C SER A 148 -13.99 7.19 -1.32
N PHE A 149 -12.83 6.61 -1.56
CA PHE A 149 -12.41 5.83 -2.70
C PHE A 149 -11.26 4.83 -2.36
N LEU A 150 -10.77 4.73 -1.09
CA LEU A 150 -9.71 3.80 -0.62
C LEU A 150 -10.19 2.77 0.43
#